data_AF-A0A2A5IEH0-F1
#
_entry.id   AF-A0A2A5IEH0-F1
#
_cell.length_a   1.000
_cell.length_b   1.000
_cell.length_c   1.000
_cell.angle_alpha   90.00
_cell.angle_beta   90.00
_cell.angle_gamma   90.00
#
_symmetry.space_group_name_H-M   'P 1'
#
loop_
_entity.id
_entity.type
_entity.pdbx_description
1 polymer ?
#
loop_
_entity_poly.entity_id
_entity_poly.type
_entity_poly.pdbx_seq_one_letter_code
_entity_poly.pdbx_strand_id
1 'polypeptide(L)' 'MLQELDLDRIYDIREYPDKKSGRCDNCDTAQFKSTISKGEFIRKCAKCGMKKRV' A
#
# COMPACT_ATOMS: atom_id res chain seq x y z
N MET A 1 -10.11 1.83 16.78
CA MET A 1 -9.06 2.85 16.62
C MET A 1 -8.57 2.78 15.19
N LEU A 2 -8.93 3.77 14.36
CA LEU A 2 -8.39 3.90 13.01
C LEU A 2 -6.92 4.29 13.18
N GLN A 3 -6.03 3.38 12.80
CA GLN A 3 -4.61 3.71 12.72
C GLN A 3 -4.48 4.67 11.55
N GLU A 4 -4.27 5.95 11.82
CA GLU A 4 -4.11 6.99 10.80
C GLU A 4 -2.83 6.70 10.02
N LEU A 5 -2.96 5.89 8.97
CA LEU A 5 -1.91 5.66 8.00
C LEU A 5 -1.76 6.93 7.16
N ASP A 6 -0.56 7.47 7.14
CA ASP A 6 -0.19 8.57 6.26
C ASP A 6 -0.22 8.07 4.80
N LEU A 7 -1.18 8.58 4.03
CA LEU A 7 -1.40 8.19 2.64
C LEU A 7 -0.40 8.82 1.65
N ASP A 8 0.35 9.83 2.10
CA ASP A 8 1.40 10.46 1.32
C ASP A 8 2.74 9.74 1.46
N ARG A 9 2.90 8.96 2.53
CA ARG A 9 4.06 8.06 2.72
C ARG A 9 3.98 6.81 1.83
N ILE A 10 5.14 6.39 1.32
CA ILE A 10 5.32 5.06 0.71
C ILE A 10 5.89 4.14 1.78
N TYR A 11 5.18 3.05 2.08
CA TYR A 11 5.61 2.06 3.06
C TYR A 11 6.39 0.92 2.38
N ASP A 12 7.50 0.48 2.95
CA ASP A 12 8.22 -0.70 2.46
C ASP A 12 7.57 -1.98 2.99
N ILE A 13 7.26 -2.96 2.12
CA ILE A 13 6.61 -4.21 2.52
C ILE A 13 7.48 -5.05 3.47
N ARG A 14 8.81 -4.87 3.46
CA ARG A 14 9.74 -5.58 4.35
C ARG A 14 9.67 -5.06 5.78
N GLU A 15 9.41 -3.77 5.94
CA GLU A 15 9.24 -3.11 7.24
C GLU A 15 7.78 -3.17 7.72
N TYR A 16 6.83 -3.03 6.79
CA TYR A 16 5.40 -2.98 7.03
C TYR A 16 4.70 -4.03 6.14
N PRO A 17 4.77 -5.32 6.50
CA PRO A 17 4.10 -6.38 5.75
C PRO A 17 2.58 -6.16 5.74
N ASP A 18 1.91 -6.72 4.73
CA ASP A 18 0.45 -6.67 4.64
C ASP A 18 -0.17 -7.35 5.87
N LYS A 19 -1.11 -6.69 6.55
CA LYS A 19 -1.87 -7.28 7.67
C LYS A 19 -2.71 -8.45 7.18
N LYS A 20 -3.23 -8.34 5.96
CA LYS A 20 -3.93 -9.40 5.22
C LYS A 20 -3.38 -9.42 3.80
N SER A 21 -2.85 -10.56 3.37
CA SER A 21 -2.24 -10.70 2.04
C SER A 21 -3.20 -10.27 0.93
N GLY A 22 -2.74 -9.40 0.04
CA GLY A 22 -3.54 -8.91 -1.09
C GLY A 22 -4.70 -7.99 -0.69
N ARG A 23 -4.67 -7.39 0.50
CA ARG A 23 -5.63 -6.38 0.95
C ARG A 23 -4.92 -5.09 1.35
N CYS A 24 -5.60 -3.97 1.18
CA CYS A 24 -5.09 -2.67 1.59
C CYS A 24 -5.23 -2.54 3.11
N ASP A 25 -4.13 -2.29 3.81
CA ASP A 25 -4.15 -2.20 5.28
C ASP A 25 -5.02 -1.06 5.84
N ASN A 26 -5.35 -0.06 5.01
CA ASN A 26 -6.18 1.07 5.41
C ASN A 26 -7.69 0.88 5.12
N CYS A 27 -8.06 0.20 4.03
CA CYS A 27 -9.48 0.13 3.61
C CYS A 27 -9.96 -1.25 3.14
N ASP A 28 -9.14 -2.29 3.34
CA ASP A 28 -9.42 -3.72 3.07
C ASP A 28 -9.85 -4.06 1.62
N THR A 29 -9.66 -3.15 0.66
CA THR A 29 -9.90 -3.44 -0.76
C THR A 29 -8.78 -4.31 -1.34
N ALA A 30 -9.11 -5.10 -2.36
CA ALA A 30 -8.17 -5.85 -3.18
C ALA A 30 -7.79 -5.12 -4.49
N GLN A 31 -8.31 -3.92 -4.72
CA GLN A 31 -8.09 -3.16 -5.95
C GLN A 31 -6.85 -2.27 -5.83
N PHE A 32 -5.86 -2.51 -6.69
CA PHE A 32 -4.61 -1.75 -6.72
C PHE A 32 -4.26 -1.31 -8.14
N LYS A 33 -3.58 -0.16 -8.23
CA LYS A 33 -2.84 0.28 -9.41
C LYS A 33 -1.37 0.16 -9.08
N SER A 34 -0.59 -0.48 -9.95
CA SER A 34 0.84 -0.66 -9.73
C SER A 34 1.65 0.15 -10.73
N THR A 35 2.75 0.70 -10.28
CA THR A 35 3.70 1.46 -11.11
C THR A 35 5.10 0.98 -10.84
N ILE A 36 5.89 0.81 -11.91
CA ILE A 36 7.33 0.55 -11.80
C ILE A 36 8.05 1.87 -12.00
N SER A 37 8.88 2.28 -11.04
CA SER A 37 9.66 3.51 -11.13
C SER A 37 11.04 3.27 -10.58
N LYS A 38 12.09 3.55 -11.37
CA LYS A 38 13.51 3.40 -10.97
C LYS A 38 13.85 2.00 -10.42
N GLY A 39 13.21 0.95 -10.96
CA GLY A 39 13.41 -0.43 -10.52
C GLY A 39 12.59 -0.84 -9.29
N GLU A 40 11.79 0.06 -8.71
CA GLU A 40 10.91 -0.24 -7.57
C GLU A 40 9.49 -0.50 -8.04
N PHE A 41 8.85 -1.53 -7.50
CA PHE A 41 7.44 -1.81 -7.73
C PHE A 41 6.59 -1.15 -6.63
N ILE A 42 5.84 -0.12 -7.01
CA ILE A 42 4.96 0.58 -6.08
C ILE A 42 3.51 0.15 -6.34
N ARG A 43 2.90 -0.48 -5.34
CA ARG A 43 1.47 -0.82 -5.29
C ARG A 43 0.69 0.31 -4.63
N LYS A 44 -0.18 0.97 -5.39
CA LYS A 44 -1.10 2.02 -4.90
C LYS A 44 -2.52 1.48 -4.78
N CYS A 45 -3.15 1.63 -3.62
CA CYS A 45 -4.57 1.30 -3.43
C CYS A 45 -5.45 2.17 -4.33
N ALA A 46 -6.34 1.53 -5.09
CA ALA A 46 -7.24 2.25 -6.01
C ALA A 46 -8.33 3.04 -5.27
N LYS A 47 -8.68 2.64 -4.04
CA LYS A 47 -9.75 3.25 -3.24
C LYS A 47 -9.28 4.40 -2.36
N CYS A 48 -8.22 4.20 -1.57
CA CYS A 48 -7.74 5.20 -0.61
C CYS A 48 -6.38 5.81 -0.96
N GLY A 49 -5.69 5.32 -2.00
CA GLY A 49 -4.43 5.90 -2.45
C GLY A 49 -3.19 5.48 -1.66
N MET A 50 -3.30 4.66 -0.60
CA MET A 50 -2.17 4.12 0.17
C MET A 50 -1.15 3.45 -0.76
N LYS A 51 0.13 3.75 -0.59
CA LYS A 51 1.23 3.23 -1.42
C LYS A 51 2.11 2.29 -0.61
N LYS A 52 2.46 1.15 -1.19
CA LYS A 52 3.50 0.25 -0.70
C LYS A 52 4.54 -0.02 -1.78
N ARG A 53 5.81 -0.01 -1.40
CA ARG A 53 6.90 -0.59 -2.20
C ARG A 53 6.94 -2.08 -1.91
N VAL A 54 6.75 -2.89 -2.95
CA VAL A 54 6.81 -4.36 -2.90
C VAL A 54 8.18 -4.82 -3.36
#